data_AF-A0A847GLC4-F1
#
_entry.id   AF-A0A847GLC4-F1
#
_cell.length_a   1.000
_cell.length_b   1.000
_cell.length_c   1.000
_cell.angle_alpha   90.00
_cell.angle_beta   90.00
_cell.angle_gamma   90.00
#
_symmetry.space_group_name_H-M   'P 1'
#
loop_
_entity.id
_entity.type
_entity.pdbx_description
1 polymer ?
#
loop_
_entity_poly.entity_id
_entity_poly.type
_entity_poly.pdbx_seq_one_letter_code
_entity_poly.pdbx_strand_id
1 'polypeptide(L)'
;MRITWSPVVLLSLVLLSVAAAQYPPLPPPSRPLWPYPPFSYHASTYEEGVQRGFADIIRSAGAANLMNSKAAKNYEDARRKCIDNRVYGAEKYFQMRQMNRAARAEERGRQPTTEDLIRYASQRAPDRLSPSALDPLTGAVNWPALLRDTAYEPDRQKLEQLYAARSTTGFLTAEQVAVASAAIDRISAQLKRRINDFSPQLYAESKDFLKSLAYEATQPSE
;
A
#
# COMPACT_ATOMS: atom_id res chain seq x y z
N MET A 1 13.38 -52.15 9.75
CA MET A 1 13.77 -51.80 8.38
C MET A 1 14.20 -50.35 8.36
N ARG A 2 15.50 -50.09 8.17
CA ARG A 2 16.11 -48.75 8.12
C ARG A 2 16.16 -48.34 6.65
N ILE A 3 15.48 -47.26 6.28
CA ILE A 3 15.58 -46.69 4.93
C ILE A 3 16.36 -45.39 5.06
N THR A 4 17.60 -45.47 4.62
CA THR A 4 18.63 -44.43 4.62
C THR A 4 18.33 -43.39 3.56
N TRP A 5 18.46 -42.11 3.94
CA TRP A 5 18.41 -40.96 3.06
C TRP A 5 19.71 -40.87 2.24
N SER A 6 19.62 -40.51 0.96
CA SER A 6 20.75 -39.97 0.20
C SER A 6 20.24 -38.88 -0.75
N PRO A 7 20.84 -37.66 -0.70
CA PRO A 7 20.48 -36.58 -1.59
C PRO A 7 21.31 -36.68 -2.87
N VAL A 8 20.65 -36.89 -4.01
CA VAL A 8 21.29 -36.68 -5.32
C VAL A 8 20.93 -35.28 -5.78
N VAL A 9 21.89 -34.38 -5.60
CA VAL A 9 21.94 -33.06 -6.25
C VAL A 9 22.15 -33.30 -7.74
N LEU A 10 21.11 -33.14 -8.55
CA LEU A 10 21.23 -33.05 -10.00
C LEU A 10 21.19 -31.57 -10.40
N LEU A 11 22.39 -31.07 -10.66
CA LEU A 11 22.70 -29.77 -11.21
C LEU A 11 22.08 -29.68 -12.62
N SER A 12 20.93 -29.02 -12.75
CA SER A 12 20.33 -28.75 -14.06
C SER A 12 21.12 -27.62 -14.74
N LEU A 13 22.09 -28.02 -15.57
CA LEU A 13 22.77 -27.16 -16.52
C LEU A 13 21.74 -26.66 -17.54
N VAL A 14 21.27 -25.42 -17.36
CA VAL A 14 20.53 -24.69 -18.39
C VAL A 14 21.52 -24.36 -19.50
N LEU A 15 21.51 -25.17 -20.55
CA LEU A 15 22.14 -24.85 -21.83
C LEU A 15 21.44 -23.59 -22.38
N LEU A 16 22.11 -22.44 -22.28
CA LEU A 16 21.78 -21.27 -23.09
C LEU A 16 22.00 -21.62 -24.56
N SER A 17 20.93 -22.00 -25.24
CA SER A 17 20.89 -22.05 -26.70
C SER A 17 21.03 -20.63 -27.22
N VAL A 18 22.24 -20.25 -27.63
CA VAL A 18 22.47 -19.05 -28.43
C VAL A 18 21.82 -19.31 -29.78
N ALA A 19 20.65 -18.71 -30.01
CA ALA A 19 20.03 -18.66 -31.32
C ALA A 19 20.89 -17.77 -32.23
N ALA A 20 21.88 -18.35 -32.88
CA ALA A 20 22.55 -17.71 -34.00
C ALA A 20 21.52 -17.57 -35.12
N ALA A 21 21.06 -16.34 -35.37
CA ALA A 21 20.24 -16.01 -36.52
C ALA A 21 21.04 -16.36 -37.79
N GLN A 22 20.73 -17.50 -38.39
CA GLN A 22 21.23 -17.86 -39.71
C GLN A 22 20.64 -16.86 -40.70
N TYR A 23 21.48 -15.93 -41.17
CA TYR A 23 21.15 -15.12 -42.33
C TYR A 23 20.86 -16.06 -43.51
N PRO A 24 19.75 -15.89 -44.25
CA PRO A 24 19.56 -16.65 -45.47
C PRO A 24 20.74 -16.37 -46.42
N PRO A 25 21.28 -17.38 -47.12
CA PRO A 25 22.37 -17.16 -48.06
C PRO A 25 21.90 -16.18 -49.13
N LEU A 26 22.68 -15.12 -49.33
CA LEU A 26 22.46 -14.19 -50.44
C LEU A 26 22.50 -14.99 -51.75
N PRO A 27 21.53 -14.82 -52.66
CA PRO A 27 21.60 -15.46 -53.97
C PRO A 27 22.89 -14.99 -54.68
N PRO A 28 23.55 -15.86 -55.46
CA PRO A 28 24.77 -15.48 -56.17
C PRO A 28 24.49 -14.27 -57.07
N PRO A 29 25.46 -13.36 -57.27
CA PRO A 29 25.28 -12.26 -58.19
C PRO A 29 25.08 -12.84 -59.59
N SER A 30 23.83 -12.86 -60.06
CA SER A 30 23.51 -13.10 -61.46
C SER A 30 24.18 -12.00 -62.26
N ARG A 31 25.30 -12.30 -62.92
CA ARG A 31 25.94 -11.40 -63.87
C ARG A 31 24.91 -11.11 -64.96
N PRO A 32 24.42 -9.88 -65.15
CA PRO A 32 23.65 -9.58 -66.34
C PRO A 32 24.63 -9.67 -67.53
N LEU A 33 24.42 -10.66 -68.39
CA LEU A 33 24.92 -10.61 -69.76
C LEU A 33 24.24 -9.38 -70.39
N TRP A 34 24.99 -8.33 -70.69
CA TRP A 34 24.47 -7.17 -71.41
C TRP A 34 24.40 -7.53 -72.90
N PRO A 35 23.22 -7.74 -73.52
CA PRO A 35 23.13 -7.47 -74.94
C PRO A 35 23.21 -5.94 -75.05
N TYR A 36 24.24 -5.43 -75.72
CA TYR A 36 24.29 -4.03 -76.12
C TYR A 36 22.92 -3.63 -76.67
N PRO A 37 22.17 -2.71 -76.04
CA PRO A 37 21.03 -2.13 -76.71
C PRO A 37 21.58 -1.27 -77.86
N PRO A 38 20.97 -1.32 -79.06
CA PRO A 38 21.37 -0.45 -80.14
C PRO A 38 21.14 0.97 -79.62
N PHE A 39 22.15 1.82 -79.80
CA PHE A 39 22.13 3.27 -79.62
C PHE A 39 20.74 3.79 -79.26
N SER A 40 20.48 3.96 -77.96
CA SER A 40 19.33 4.74 -77.55
C SER A 40 19.62 6.14 -78.07
N TYR A 41 18.94 6.51 -79.15
CA TYR A 41 18.94 7.86 -79.69
C TYR A 41 18.29 8.75 -78.64
N HIS A 42 19.08 9.26 -77.72
CA HIS A 42 18.81 10.54 -77.12
C HIS A 42 19.58 11.54 -77.96
N ALA A 43 18.87 12.46 -78.57
CA ALA A 43 19.52 13.65 -79.04
C ALA A 43 20.06 14.31 -77.77
N SER A 44 21.38 14.48 -77.65
CA SER A 44 21.97 15.33 -76.63
C SER A 44 21.71 16.80 -76.98
N THR A 45 20.46 17.12 -77.31
CA THR A 45 19.98 18.48 -77.44
C THR A 45 19.59 18.93 -76.04
N TYR A 46 19.99 20.15 -75.71
CA TYR A 46 19.65 20.79 -74.45
C TYR A 46 18.15 20.68 -74.11
N GLU A 47 17.30 20.76 -75.14
CA GLU A 47 15.85 20.67 -75.03
C GLU A 47 15.34 19.30 -74.53
N GLU A 48 15.91 18.18 -74.98
CA GLU A 48 15.49 16.84 -74.52
C GLU A 48 15.89 16.61 -73.06
N GLY A 49 17.07 17.07 -72.66
CA GLY A 49 17.52 17.03 -71.26
C GLY A 49 16.64 17.87 -70.33
N VAL A 50 16.21 19.05 -70.80
CA VAL A 50 15.26 19.91 -70.08
C VAL A 50 13.90 19.23 -69.93
N GLN A 51 13.35 18.66 -71.00
CA GLN A 51 12.04 17.97 -70.94
C GLN A 51 12.05 16.73 -70.03
N ARG A 52 13.13 15.95 -70.03
CA ARG A 52 13.30 14.82 -69.09
C ARG A 52 13.43 15.28 -67.65
N GLY A 53 14.20 16.35 -67.39
CA GLY A 53 14.28 16.96 -66.07
C GLY A 53 12.91 17.41 -65.56
N PHE A 54 12.09 18.02 -66.41
CA PHE A 54 10.70 18.38 -66.07
C PHE A 54 9.84 17.15 -65.78
N ALA A 55 9.94 16.08 -66.58
CA ALA A 55 9.20 14.84 -66.34
C ALA A 55 9.61 14.16 -65.02
N ASP A 56 10.90 14.19 -64.68
CA ASP A 56 11.42 13.66 -63.42
C ASP A 56 10.96 14.48 -62.22
N ILE A 57 10.86 15.80 -62.34
CA ILE A 57 10.25 16.67 -61.32
C ILE A 57 8.78 16.29 -61.09
N ILE A 58 7.99 16.13 -62.16
CA ILE A 58 6.56 15.77 -62.05
C ILE A 58 6.40 14.38 -61.42
N ARG A 59 7.21 13.40 -61.84
CA ARG A 59 7.21 12.05 -61.26
C ARG A 59 7.61 12.08 -59.78
N SER A 60 8.64 12.86 -59.44
CA SER A 60 9.11 13.04 -58.06
C SER A 60 8.05 13.69 -57.19
N ALA A 61 7.31 14.68 -57.72
CA ALA A 61 6.18 15.31 -57.02
C ALA A 61 5.04 14.30 -56.77
N GLY A 62 4.69 13.47 -57.75
CA GLY A 62 3.71 12.40 -57.58
C GLY A 62 4.15 11.34 -56.56
N ALA A 63 5.42 10.92 -56.62
CA ALA A 63 6.01 9.99 -55.66
C ALA A 63 6.04 10.58 -54.25
N ALA A 64 6.37 11.86 -54.09
CA ALA A 64 6.33 12.57 -52.82
C ALA A 64 4.92 12.60 -52.24
N ASN A 65 3.89 12.89 -53.04
CA ASN A 65 2.49 12.85 -52.58
C ASN A 65 2.07 11.46 -52.07
N LEU A 66 2.46 10.39 -52.80
CA LEU A 66 2.19 9.02 -52.36
C LEU A 66 2.94 8.67 -51.06
N MET A 67 4.22 9.05 -50.97
CA MET A 67 5.03 8.82 -49.76
C MET A 67 4.47 9.59 -48.57
N ASN A 68 4.05 10.85 -48.76
CA ASN A 68 3.40 11.66 -47.73
C ASN A 68 2.09 11.02 -47.26
N SER A 69 1.26 10.53 -48.19
CA SER A 69 0.02 9.82 -47.83
C SER A 69 0.30 8.53 -47.05
N LYS A 70 1.29 7.73 -47.47
CA LYS A 70 1.70 6.51 -46.75
C LYS A 70 2.27 6.84 -45.36
N ALA A 71 3.07 7.90 -45.24
CA ALA A 71 3.60 8.37 -43.96
C ALA A 71 2.47 8.80 -43.01
N ALA A 72 1.47 9.53 -43.51
CA ALA A 72 0.30 9.94 -42.73
C ALA A 72 -0.50 8.72 -42.22
N LYS A 73 -0.72 7.71 -43.05
CA LYS A 73 -1.37 6.45 -42.63
C LYS A 73 -0.58 5.74 -41.53
N ASN A 74 0.73 5.60 -41.72
CA ASN A 74 1.61 4.96 -40.74
C ASN A 74 1.61 5.73 -39.40
N TYR A 75 1.52 7.06 -39.44
CA TYR A 75 1.43 7.89 -38.25
C TYR A 75 0.13 7.65 -37.47
N GLU A 76 -1.02 7.61 -38.16
CA GLU A 76 -2.31 7.30 -37.51
C GLU A 76 -2.35 5.86 -36.97
N ASP A 77 -1.79 4.89 -37.69
CA ASP A 77 -1.67 3.51 -37.21
C ASP A 77 -0.79 3.42 -35.95
N ALA A 78 0.32 4.14 -35.92
CA ALA A 78 1.19 4.20 -34.74
C ALA A 78 0.47 4.85 -33.54
N ARG A 79 -0.30 5.92 -33.80
CA ARG A 79 -1.10 6.59 -32.77
C ARG A 79 -2.17 5.66 -32.20
N ARG A 80 -2.87 4.91 -33.05
CA ARG A 80 -3.86 3.91 -32.63
C ARG A 80 -3.24 2.84 -31.73
N LYS A 81 -2.13 2.23 -32.16
CA LYS A 81 -1.41 1.23 -31.38
C LYS A 81 -0.94 1.78 -30.01
N CYS A 82 -0.54 3.05 -29.94
CA CYS A 82 -0.19 3.68 -28.68
C CYS A 82 -1.39 3.77 -27.73
N ILE A 83 -2.56 4.14 -28.22
CA ILE A 83 -3.79 4.18 -27.44
C ILE A 83 -4.18 2.78 -26.98
N ASP A 84 -4.17 1.80 -27.89
CA ASP A 84 -4.52 0.41 -27.58
C ASP A 84 -3.58 -0.17 -26.52
N ASN A 85 -2.27 0.10 -26.60
CA ASN A 85 -1.29 -0.32 -25.60
C ASN A 85 -1.57 0.30 -24.22
N ARG A 86 -2.01 1.56 -24.17
CA ARG A 86 -2.39 2.22 -22.91
C ARG A 86 -3.65 1.61 -22.30
N VAL A 87 -4.67 1.36 -23.13
CA VAL A 87 -5.90 0.70 -22.71
C VAL A 87 -5.59 -0.70 -22.19
N TYR A 88 -4.84 -1.48 -22.96
CA TYR A 88 -4.40 -2.82 -22.57
C TYR A 88 -3.64 -2.82 -21.24
N GLY A 89 -2.71 -1.87 -21.05
CA GLY A 89 -1.98 -1.71 -19.79
C GLY A 89 -2.90 -1.41 -18.61
N ALA A 90 -3.88 -0.51 -18.79
CA ALA A 90 -4.86 -0.18 -17.76
C ALA A 90 -5.77 -1.37 -17.42
N GLU A 91 -6.30 -2.06 -18.43
CA GLU A 91 -7.11 -3.27 -18.26
C GLU A 91 -6.36 -4.34 -17.48
N LYS A 92 -5.09 -4.62 -17.87
CA LYS A 92 -4.26 -5.59 -17.17
C LYS A 92 -3.98 -5.18 -15.74
N TYR A 93 -3.75 -3.91 -15.47
CA TYR A 93 -3.58 -3.42 -14.11
C TYR A 93 -4.81 -3.71 -13.23
N PHE A 94 -6.01 -3.38 -13.71
CA PHE A 94 -7.24 -3.60 -12.94
C PHE A 94 -7.58 -5.09 -12.81
N GLN A 95 -7.33 -5.89 -13.85
CA GLN A 95 -7.45 -7.35 -13.78
C GLN A 95 -6.54 -7.93 -12.70
N MET A 96 -5.24 -7.58 -12.71
CA MET A 96 -4.28 -8.02 -11.70
C MET A 96 -4.68 -7.56 -10.30
N ARG A 97 -5.14 -6.31 -10.15
CA ARG A 97 -5.62 -5.78 -8.87
C ARG A 97 -6.85 -6.55 -8.35
N GLN A 98 -7.80 -6.87 -9.23
CA GLN A 98 -8.99 -7.64 -8.88
C GLN A 98 -8.62 -9.06 -8.45
N MET A 99 -7.78 -9.75 -9.23
CA MET A 99 -7.30 -11.10 -8.91
C MET A 99 -6.55 -11.11 -7.57
N ASN A 100 -5.65 -10.15 -7.35
CA ASN A 100 -4.94 -10.01 -6.07
C ASN A 100 -5.92 -9.76 -4.91
N ARG A 101 -6.94 -8.90 -5.09
CA ARG A 101 -7.94 -8.66 -4.04
C ARG A 101 -8.74 -9.93 -3.73
N ALA A 102 -9.12 -10.69 -4.75
CA ALA A 102 -9.84 -11.96 -4.58
C ALA A 102 -8.97 -12.99 -3.84
N ALA A 103 -7.75 -13.22 -4.30
CA ALA A 103 -6.79 -14.12 -3.64
C ALA A 103 -6.54 -13.71 -2.18
N ARG A 104 -6.36 -12.40 -1.92
CA ARG A 104 -6.20 -11.89 -0.55
C ARG A 104 -7.46 -12.06 0.29
N ALA A 105 -8.65 -12.01 -0.30
CA ALA A 105 -9.90 -12.22 0.43
C ALA A 105 -10.09 -13.71 0.79
N GLU A 106 -9.70 -14.62 -0.09
CA GLU A 106 -9.67 -16.06 0.15
C GLU A 106 -8.65 -16.43 1.25
N GLU A 107 -7.45 -15.84 1.21
CA GLU A 107 -6.41 -16.04 2.23
C GLU A 107 -6.76 -15.46 3.60
N ARG A 108 -7.55 -14.38 3.67
CA ARG A 108 -7.74 -13.59 4.91
C ARG A 108 -8.46 -14.36 6.03
N GLY A 109 -8.99 -15.55 5.76
CA GLY A 109 -9.83 -16.29 6.69
C GLY A 109 -11.12 -15.53 7.03
N ARG A 110 -11.88 -16.05 8.00
CA ARG A 110 -13.13 -15.43 8.46
C ARG A 110 -12.82 -14.04 9.05
N GLN A 111 -13.43 -13.01 8.47
CA GLN A 111 -13.45 -11.68 9.10
C GLN A 111 -14.19 -11.80 10.45
N PRO A 112 -13.69 -11.19 11.53
CA PRO A 112 -14.43 -11.12 12.79
C PRO A 112 -15.82 -10.56 12.55
N THR A 113 -16.86 -11.26 13.05
CA THR A 113 -18.21 -10.70 13.01
C THR A 113 -18.35 -9.58 14.04
N THR A 114 -19.44 -8.83 13.98
CA THR A 114 -19.74 -7.81 14.99
C THR A 114 -19.76 -8.41 16.40
N GLU A 115 -20.31 -9.61 16.58
CA GLU A 115 -20.31 -10.33 17.85
C GLU A 115 -18.89 -10.72 18.28
N ASP A 116 -18.05 -11.18 17.34
CA ASP A 116 -16.64 -11.45 17.64
C ASP A 116 -15.93 -10.17 18.09
N LEU A 117 -16.18 -9.04 17.42
CA LEU A 117 -15.61 -7.74 17.78
C LEU A 117 -16.07 -7.26 19.16
N ILE A 118 -17.36 -7.38 19.47
CA ILE A 118 -17.92 -7.06 20.79
C ILE A 118 -17.29 -7.96 21.85
N ARG A 119 -17.17 -9.27 21.59
CA ARG A 119 -16.50 -10.22 22.49
C ARG A 119 -15.03 -9.85 22.69
N TYR A 120 -14.30 -9.49 21.64
CA TYR A 120 -12.89 -9.08 21.78
C TYR A 120 -12.76 -7.74 22.51
N ALA A 121 -13.71 -6.83 22.33
CA ALA A 121 -13.75 -5.56 23.06
C ALA A 121 -14.02 -5.81 24.54
N SER A 122 -14.99 -6.66 24.89
CA SER A 122 -15.27 -7.01 26.29
C SER A 122 -14.13 -7.78 26.94
N GLN A 123 -13.46 -8.68 26.22
CA GLN A 123 -12.27 -9.40 26.72
C GLN A 123 -11.05 -8.51 26.92
N ARG A 124 -10.97 -7.37 26.23
CA ARG A 124 -9.88 -6.40 26.37
C ARG A 124 -10.20 -5.24 27.30
N ALA A 125 -11.45 -5.12 27.74
CA ALA A 125 -11.83 -4.12 28.72
C ALA A 125 -11.03 -4.37 30.01
N PRO A 126 -10.49 -3.31 30.65
CA PRO A 126 -9.91 -3.44 31.98
C PRO A 126 -10.94 -3.99 32.97
N ASP A 127 -10.48 -4.74 33.97
CA ASP A 127 -11.34 -5.15 35.08
C ASP A 127 -11.91 -3.91 35.78
N ARG A 128 -13.19 -3.98 36.16
CA ARG A 128 -13.84 -2.93 36.96
C ARG A 128 -13.14 -2.79 38.30
N LEU A 129 -13.13 -1.57 38.85
CA LEU A 129 -12.58 -1.36 40.18
C LEU A 129 -13.45 -2.08 41.22
N SER A 130 -12.81 -2.83 42.13
CA SER A 130 -13.51 -3.43 43.26
C SER A 130 -14.19 -2.35 44.12
N PRO A 131 -15.30 -2.65 44.82
CA PRO A 131 -15.93 -1.70 45.75
C PRO A 131 -14.99 -1.20 46.86
N SER A 132 -13.97 -1.98 47.21
CA SER A 132 -12.91 -1.55 48.13
C SER A 132 -11.91 -0.56 47.53
N ALA A 133 -11.84 -0.43 46.21
CA ALA A 133 -10.94 0.48 45.51
C ALA A 133 -11.64 1.79 45.09
N LEU A 134 -12.93 1.70 44.75
CA LEU A 134 -13.82 2.84 44.51
C LEU A 134 -15.15 2.54 45.19
N ASP A 135 -15.50 3.33 46.21
CA ASP A 135 -16.79 3.18 46.89
C ASP A 135 -17.92 3.74 45.99
N PRO A 136 -18.90 2.92 45.58
CA PRO A 136 -19.98 3.37 44.70
C PRO A 136 -20.90 4.40 45.37
N LEU A 137 -21.06 4.33 46.70
CA LEU A 137 -22.00 5.18 47.44
C LEU A 137 -21.41 6.56 47.71
N THR A 138 -20.15 6.61 48.11
CA THR A 138 -19.48 7.87 48.49
C THR A 138 -18.65 8.47 47.36
N GLY A 139 -18.29 7.68 46.35
CA GLY A 139 -17.33 8.08 45.32
C GLY A 139 -15.89 8.14 45.83
N ALA A 140 -15.61 7.63 47.04
CA ALA A 140 -14.28 7.66 47.63
C ALA A 140 -13.32 6.71 46.89
N VAL A 141 -12.18 7.24 46.48
CA VAL A 141 -11.14 6.51 45.75
C VAL A 141 -10.05 6.05 46.72
N ASN A 142 -9.86 4.75 46.86
CA ASN A 142 -8.81 4.17 47.69
C ASN A 142 -7.52 3.98 46.88
N TRP A 143 -6.63 4.96 46.96
CA TRP A 143 -5.40 4.98 46.19
C TRP A 143 -4.38 3.91 46.63
N PRO A 144 -3.74 3.20 45.68
CA PRO A 144 -2.54 2.39 45.91
C PRO A 144 -1.41 3.17 46.58
N ALA A 145 -0.55 2.49 47.34
CA ALA A 145 0.50 3.13 48.14
C ALA A 145 1.40 4.08 47.34
N LEU A 146 1.78 3.71 46.11
CA LEU A 146 2.60 4.58 45.24
C LEU A 146 1.88 5.86 44.83
N LEU A 147 0.56 5.80 44.62
CA LEU A 147 -0.21 6.95 44.15
C LEU A 147 -0.54 7.92 45.28
N ARG A 148 -0.30 7.56 46.55
CA ARG A 148 -0.49 8.44 47.72
C ARG A 148 0.62 9.48 47.91
N ASP A 149 1.69 9.42 47.12
CA ASP A 149 2.75 10.43 47.15
C ASP A 149 2.17 11.84 46.90
N THR A 150 2.79 12.85 47.51
CA THR A 150 2.38 14.26 47.40
C THR A 150 2.53 14.79 45.97
N ALA A 151 3.42 14.17 45.17
CA ALA A 151 3.59 14.47 43.76
C ALA A 151 2.29 14.34 42.94
N TYR A 152 1.40 13.42 43.33
CA TYR A 152 0.15 13.12 42.61
C TYR A 152 -1.08 13.81 43.21
N GLU A 153 -0.95 14.42 44.40
CA GLU A 153 -2.05 15.03 45.16
C GLU A 153 -2.92 15.99 44.33
N PRO A 154 -2.37 16.91 43.50
CA PRO A 154 -3.20 17.88 42.78
C PRO A 154 -4.12 17.25 41.73
N ASP A 155 -3.69 16.16 41.08
CA ASP A 155 -4.51 15.45 40.11
C ASP A 155 -5.43 14.43 40.81
N ARG A 156 -5.01 13.85 41.95
CA ARG A 156 -5.87 13.01 42.79
C ARG A 156 -7.08 13.75 43.33
N GLN A 157 -6.91 14.95 43.88
CA GLN A 157 -8.01 15.74 44.43
C GLN A 157 -9.06 16.08 43.38
N LYS A 158 -8.64 16.36 42.14
CA LYS A 158 -9.56 16.59 41.02
C LYS A 158 -10.36 15.33 40.70
N LEU A 159 -9.70 14.17 40.67
CA LEU A 159 -10.35 12.90 40.43
C LEU A 159 -11.35 12.56 41.55
N GLU A 160 -10.98 12.73 42.81
CA GLU A 160 -11.86 12.52 43.96
C GLU A 160 -13.11 13.40 43.89
N GLN A 161 -12.97 14.68 43.52
CA GLN A 161 -14.12 15.59 43.34
C GLN A 161 -15.04 15.11 42.21
N LEU A 162 -14.49 14.67 41.09
CA LEU A 162 -15.27 14.15 39.97
C LEU A 162 -15.99 12.85 40.35
N TYR A 163 -15.33 11.93 41.03
CA TYR A 163 -15.93 10.66 41.45
C TYR A 163 -16.99 10.83 42.56
N ALA A 164 -16.80 11.77 43.48
CA ALA A 164 -17.81 12.15 44.46
C ALA A 164 -19.03 12.84 43.81
N ALA A 165 -18.80 13.65 42.77
CA ALA A 165 -19.91 14.19 41.98
C ALA A 165 -20.65 13.08 41.22
N ARG A 166 -19.92 12.13 40.62
CA ARG A 166 -20.47 10.97 39.90
C ARG A 166 -21.36 10.11 40.79
N SER A 167 -20.99 9.84 42.05
CA SER A 167 -21.83 9.04 42.95
C SER A 167 -23.19 9.69 43.23
N THR A 168 -23.27 11.02 43.14
CA THR A 168 -24.53 11.76 43.32
C THR A 168 -25.34 11.83 42.01
N THR A 169 -24.68 12.03 40.86
CA THR A 169 -25.37 12.24 39.57
C THR A 169 -25.62 10.95 38.78
N GLY A 170 -24.93 9.86 39.10
CA GLY A 170 -24.98 8.60 38.35
C GLY A 170 -23.97 8.49 37.20
N PHE A 171 -23.55 9.63 36.64
CA PHE A 171 -22.69 9.70 35.46
C PHE A 171 -21.86 10.99 35.42
N LEU A 172 -20.73 10.92 34.72
CA LEU A 172 -19.91 12.08 34.37
C LEU A 172 -20.32 12.62 33.00
N THR A 173 -20.29 13.95 32.83
CA THR A 173 -20.47 14.57 31.51
C THR A 173 -19.23 14.34 30.62
N ALA A 174 -19.38 14.46 29.30
CA ALA A 174 -18.26 14.30 28.37
C ALA A 174 -17.06 15.21 28.69
N GLU A 175 -17.32 16.43 29.16
CA GLU A 175 -16.28 17.37 29.60
C GLU A 175 -15.59 16.86 30.88
N GLN A 176 -16.36 16.40 31.87
CA GLN A 176 -15.80 15.83 33.10
C GLN A 176 -14.98 14.56 32.84
N VAL A 177 -15.41 13.72 31.91
CA VAL A 177 -14.64 12.54 31.46
C VAL A 177 -13.30 12.97 30.84
N ALA A 178 -13.30 14.03 30.02
CA ALA A 178 -12.06 14.57 29.43
C ALA A 178 -11.11 15.16 30.50
N VAL A 179 -11.66 15.80 31.53
CA VAL A 179 -10.86 16.29 32.66
C VAL A 179 -10.28 15.13 33.48
N ALA A 180 -11.08 14.09 33.74
CA ALA A 180 -10.63 12.89 34.44
C ALA A 180 -9.52 12.17 33.67
N SER A 181 -9.70 11.96 32.36
CA SER A 181 -8.67 11.30 31.53
C SER A 181 -7.37 12.12 31.49
N ALA A 182 -7.45 13.44 31.35
CA ALA A 182 -6.27 14.29 31.37
C ALA A 182 -5.52 14.24 32.73
N ALA A 183 -6.24 14.15 33.86
CA ALA A 183 -5.62 13.98 35.18
C ALA A 183 -4.93 12.62 35.31
N ILE A 184 -5.58 11.54 34.86
CA ILE A 184 -5.03 10.18 34.87
C ILE A 184 -3.78 10.08 33.98
N ASP A 185 -3.79 10.73 32.81
CA ASP A 185 -2.65 10.75 31.90
C ASP A 185 -1.45 11.47 32.51
N ARG A 186 -1.67 12.58 33.23
CA ARG A 186 -0.61 13.28 33.96
C ARG A 186 0.01 12.42 35.06
N ILE A 187 -0.82 11.78 35.88
CA ILE A 187 -0.34 10.85 36.91
C ILE A 187 0.45 9.71 36.28
N SER A 188 -0.08 9.10 35.21
CA SER A 188 0.56 8.01 34.47
C SER A 188 1.91 8.43 33.88
N ALA A 189 2.00 9.64 33.32
CA ALA A 189 3.23 10.19 32.76
C ALA A 189 4.28 10.43 33.85
N GLN A 190 3.88 10.97 35.01
CA GLN A 190 4.77 11.17 36.15
C GLN A 190 5.25 9.83 36.73
N LEU A 191 4.36 8.85 36.90
CA LEU A 191 4.71 7.49 37.35
C LEU A 191 5.71 6.83 36.39
N LYS A 192 5.51 6.97 35.08
CA LYS A 192 6.42 6.43 34.06
C LYS A 192 7.83 7.04 34.10
N ARG A 193 7.97 8.33 34.45
CA ARG A 193 9.28 8.99 34.56
C ARG A 193 10.14 8.39 35.69
N ARG A 194 9.49 7.90 36.74
CA ARG A 194 10.13 7.30 37.93
C ARG A 194 10.03 5.77 37.95
N ILE A 195 9.79 5.14 36.79
CA ILE A 195 9.56 3.69 36.71
C ILE A 195 10.72 2.86 37.28
N ASN A 196 11.96 3.38 37.20
CA ASN A 196 13.16 2.70 37.71
C ASN A 196 13.31 2.81 39.24
N ASP A 197 12.55 3.70 39.89
CA ASP A 197 12.60 3.93 41.34
C ASP A 197 11.70 2.95 42.11
N PHE A 198 10.84 2.20 41.40
CA PHE A 198 9.78 1.39 41.99
C PHE A 198 9.95 -0.09 41.66
N SER A 199 9.43 -0.95 42.54
CA SER A 199 9.29 -2.37 42.22
C SER A 199 8.39 -2.54 40.97
N PRO A 200 8.75 -3.41 40.02
CA PRO A 200 7.92 -3.69 38.84
C PRO A 200 6.48 -4.07 39.19
N GLN A 201 6.28 -4.79 40.31
CA GLN A 201 4.97 -5.19 40.78
C GLN A 201 4.12 -3.99 41.20
N LEU A 202 4.65 -3.11 42.06
CA LEU A 202 3.93 -1.92 42.55
C LEU A 202 3.59 -0.96 41.40
N TYR A 203 4.51 -0.84 40.42
CA TYR A 203 4.27 -0.06 39.21
C TYR A 203 3.11 -0.64 38.38
N ALA A 204 3.10 -1.95 38.17
CA ALA A 204 2.04 -2.62 37.41
C ALA A 204 0.68 -2.46 38.10
N GLU A 205 0.59 -2.71 39.41
CA GLU A 205 -0.63 -2.53 40.21
C GLU A 205 -1.17 -1.09 40.11
N SER A 206 -0.30 -0.09 40.26
CA SER A 206 -0.69 1.32 40.17
C SER A 206 -1.15 1.70 38.75
N LYS A 207 -0.48 1.17 37.73
CA LYS A 207 -0.83 1.42 36.33
C LYS A 207 -2.17 0.77 35.97
N ASP A 208 -2.42 -0.46 36.41
CA ASP A 208 -3.66 -1.16 36.13
C ASP A 208 -4.82 -0.52 36.89
N PHE A 209 -4.61 -0.09 38.14
CA PHE A 209 -5.56 0.75 38.87
C PHE A 209 -5.95 2.02 38.09
N LEU A 210 -4.97 2.76 37.53
CA LEU A 210 -5.25 3.97 36.75
C LEU A 210 -6.03 3.67 35.46
N LYS A 211 -5.76 2.54 34.78
CA LYS A 211 -6.54 2.12 33.61
C LYS A 211 -7.98 1.78 33.99
N SER A 212 -8.18 1.03 35.07
CA SER A 212 -9.52 0.69 35.56
C SER A 212 -10.27 1.94 36.02
N LEU A 213 -9.58 2.90 36.66
CA LEU A 213 -10.16 4.20 36.99
C LEU A 213 -10.56 4.98 35.73
N ALA A 214 -9.74 5.01 34.68
CA ALA A 214 -10.12 5.67 33.44
C ALA A 214 -11.34 4.99 32.79
N TYR A 215 -11.42 3.66 32.88
CA TYR A 215 -12.56 2.90 32.38
C TYR A 215 -13.84 3.23 33.16
N GLU A 216 -13.79 3.27 34.49
CA GLU A 216 -14.93 3.63 35.34
C GLU A 216 -15.51 5.02 35.02
N ALA A 217 -14.68 5.99 34.63
CA ALA A 217 -15.16 7.32 34.24
C ALA A 217 -16.16 7.28 33.06
N THR A 218 -16.05 6.26 32.21
CA THR A 218 -16.93 6.06 31.04
C THR A 218 -18.16 5.20 31.34
N GLN A 219 -18.16 4.52 32.49
CA GLN A 219 -19.26 3.64 32.90
C GLN A 219 -20.24 4.39 33.80
N PRO A 220 -21.53 4.03 33.80
CA PRO A 220 -22.46 4.49 34.82
C PRO A 220 -22.01 4.02 36.22
N SER A 221 -22.27 4.81 37.26
CA SER A 221 -22.09 4.33 38.64
C SER A 221 -23.19 3.31 38.94
N GLU A 222 -22.79 2.11 39.35
CA GLU A 222 -23.68 1.03 39.79
C GLU A 222 -23.86 1.06 41.31
#